data_AF-A0A9E7HWM3-F1
#
_entry.id   AF-A0A9E7HWM3-F1
#
_cell.length_a   1.000
_cell.length_b   1.000
_cell.length_c   1.000
_cell.angle_alpha   90.00
_cell.angle_beta   90.00
_cell.angle_gamma   90.00
#
_symmetry.space_group_name_H-M   'P 1'
#
loop_
_entity.id
_entity.type
_entity.pdbx_description
1 polymer ?
#
loop_
_entity_poly.entity_id
_entity_poly.type
_entity_poly.pdbx_seq_one_letter_code
_entity_poly.pdbx_strand_id
1 'polypeptide(L)'
;MNGTKEIIQTGEGLADHDNYHEFCRLLGRFKVNYQLSELLSVESYGEWIHLVAEFTTKSLQSWQWASSSVYYLLGLWSRLVTSVPYLKGETPSLLDETVPKITEGFITSRFNSNQADFPDDLSEDPLDNAELLQDHLEFFPYLCRYQYETSSLCIMKIMDPILQVYTERASSPMPVDANELAVIEGQISWIVHIIAAILKVRQITSCRTESQELIDAELAARVLQLSNVTDIGVHSQRYGEISKQRLDRAILTFFQNFRKSYVGDHAMHSSKQLYLRLSELLGLHDHLVLLNFIVGKIAMNLKHYPQCEDVIEHTLSLFLELASGYMTGKLLLKLDSIKFIIKENFRFLEEYRCLHGRTTFYYTLGYLIFMEDSPVKFKAFMEPLLQVSV
;
A
#
# COMPACT_ATOMS: atom_id res chain seq x y z
N MET A 1 -10.11 -17.14 29.48
CA MET A 1 -9.24 -18.03 28.68
C MET A 1 -9.77 -19.45 28.64
N ASN A 2 -10.03 -20.12 29.77
CA ASN A 2 -10.53 -21.50 29.76
C ASN A 2 -11.83 -21.70 28.94
N GLY A 3 -12.83 -20.83 29.09
CA GLY A 3 -14.06 -20.93 28.28
C GLY A 3 -13.83 -20.73 26.78
N THR A 4 -13.01 -19.76 26.37
CA THR A 4 -12.69 -19.56 24.94
C THR A 4 -11.81 -20.67 24.38
N LYS A 5 -10.93 -21.24 25.21
CA LYS A 5 -10.13 -22.43 24.90
C LYS A 5 -11.03 -23.63 24.62
N GLU A 6 -11.98 -23.90 25.51
CA GLU A 6 -12.92 -25.03 25.37
C GLU A 6 -13.75 -24.91 24.09
N ILE A 7 -14.31 -23.73 23.81
CA ILE A 7 -15.08 -23.47 22.58
C ILE A 7 -14.25 -23.73 21.31
N ILE A 8 -12.97 -23.32 21.27
CA ILE A 8 -12.09 -23.58 20.12
C ILE A 8 -11.80 -25.08 19.98
N GLN A 9 -11.61 -25.78 21.09
CA GLN A 9 -11.31 -27.23 21.10
C GLN A 9 -12.52 -28.08 20.70
N THR A 10 -13.72 -27.73 21.18
CA THR A 10 -14.95 -28.47 20.87
C THR A 10 -15.55 -28.07 19.53
N GLY A 11 -15.25 -26.85 19.04
CA GLY A 11 -15.88 -26.28 17.85
C GLY A 11 -17.35 -25.94 18.04
N GLU A 12 -17.83 -25.91 19.29
CA GLU A 12 -19.25 -25.79 19.61
C GLU A 12 -19.79 -24.42 19.17
N GLY A 13 -20.85 -24.42 18.35
CA GLY A 13 -21.49 -23.21 17.84
C GLY A 13 -20.74 -22.46 16.73
N LEU A 14 -19.48 -22.82 16.44
CA LEU A 14 -18.65 -22.14 15.44
C LEU A 14 -19.00 -22.46 13.99
N ALA A 15 -19.92 -23.41 13.74
CA ALA A 15 -20.46 -23.69 12.41
C ALA A 15 -21.46 -22.62 11.96
N ASP A 16 -22.07 -21.88 12.90
CA ASP A 16 -22.96 -20.77 12.61
C ASP A 16 -22.16 -19.48 12.44
N HIS A 17 -22.45 -18.73 11.38
CA HIS A 17 -21.68 -17.55 11.00
C HIS A 17 -21.75 -16.43 12.05
N ASP A 18 -22.93 -16.19 12.64
CA ASP A 18 -23.12 -15.10 13.61
C ASP A 18 -22.43 -15.42 14.93
N ASN A 19 -22.55 -16.67 15.40
CA ASN A 19 -21.83 -17.16 16.57
C ASN A 19 -20.31 -17.08 16.37
N TYR A 20 -19.83 -17.47 15.19
CA TYR A 20 -18.42 -17.39 14.85
C TYR A 20 -17.92 -15.93 14.84
N HIS A 21 -18.70 -15.02 14.25
CA HIS A 21 -18.36 -13.60 14.20
C HIS A 21 -18.27 -12.97 15.60
N GLU A 22 -19.26 -13.22 16.46
CA GLU A 22 -19.25 -12.73 17.84
C GLU A 22 -18.13 -13.38 18.67
N PHE A 23 -17.77 -14.63 18.38
CA PHE A 23 -16.61 -15.28 18.99
C PHE A 23 -15.29 -14.59 18.60
N CYS A 24 -15.08 -14.30 17.31
CA CYS A 24 -13.93 -13.52 16.83
C CYS A 24 -13.86 -12.14 17.49
N ARG A 25 -15.02 -11.46 17.64
CA ARG A 25 -15.13 -10.16 18.30
C ARG A 25 -14.80 -10.25 19.79
N LEU A 26 -15.23 -11.30 20.48
CA LEU A 26 -14.85 -11.59 21.86
C LEU A 26 -13.33 -11.77 21.98
N LEU A 27 -12.72 -12.57 21.10
CA LEU A 27 -11.26 -12.74 21.05
C LEU A 27 -10.54 -11.40 20.84
N GLY A 28 -11.02 -10.58 19.89
CA GLY A 28 -10.50 -9.24 19.60
C GLY A 28 -10.46 -8.30 20.82
N ARG A 29 -11.37 -8.50 21.79
CA ARG A 29 -11.48 -7.66 23.00
C ARG A 29 -10.54 -8.08 24.14
N PHE A 30 -9.91 -9.26 24.10
CA PHE A 30 -9.04 -9.70 25.20
C PHE A 30 -7.92 -8.71 25.49
N LYS A 31 -7.18 -8.27 24.46
CA LYS A 31 -6.06 -7.34 24.65
C LYS A 31 -6.50 -5.91 24.96
N VAL A 32 -7.75 -5.55 24.65
CA VAL A 32 -8.34 -4.26 25.03
C VAL A 32 -8.62 -4.24 26.54
N ASN A 33 -9.05 -5.36 27.10
CA ASN A 33 -9.44 -5.47 28.51
C ASN A 33 -8.27 -5.83 29.44
N TYR A 34 -7.24 -6.51 28.93
CA TYR A 34 -6.14 -7.05 29.73
C TYR A 34 -4.77 -6.66 29.16
N GLN A 35 -3.81 -6.37 30.05
CA GLN A 35 -2.42 -6.16 29.68
C GLN A 35 -1.75 -7.47 29.28
N LEU A 36 -0.74 -7.43 28.40
CA LEU A 36 -0.07 -8.66 27.97
C LEU A 36 0.62 -9.36 29.15
N SER A 37 1.18 -8.62 30.10
CA SER A 37 1.73 -9.16 31.35
C SER A 37 0.70 -9.93 32.18
N GLU A 38 -0.55 -9.48 32.22
CA GLU A 38 -1.66 -10.15 32.92
C GLU A 38 -2.12 -11.40 32.18
N LEU A 39 -2.04 -11.40 30.85
CA LEU A 39 -2.36 -12.59 30.05
C LEU A 39 -1.29 -13.68 30.24
N LEU A 40 -0.01 -13.29 30.28
CA LEU A 40 1.12 -14.21 30.46
C LEU A 40 1.17 -14.86 31.84
N SER A 41 0.57 -14.24 32.87
CA SER A 41 0.54 -14.81 34.22
C SER A 41 -0.51 -15.91 34.40
N VAL A 42 -1.37 -16.12 33.41
CA VAL A 42 -2.39 -17.19 33.42
C VAL A 42 -1.77 -18.50 32.97
N GLU A 43 -1.87 -19.55 33.79
CA GLU A 43 -1.30 -20.88 33.51
C GLU A 43 -1.74 -21.46 32.15
N SER A 44 -2.99 -21.19 31.74
CA SER A 44 -3.54 -21.66 30.47
C SER A 44 -3.09 -20.86 29.22
N TYR A 45 -2.27 -19.81 29.37
CA TYR A 45 -1.93 -18.91 28.27
C TYR A 45 -1.26 -19.62 27.10
N GLY A 46 -0.27 -20.47 27.37
CA GLY A 46 0.51 -21.13 26.33
C GLY A 46 -0.35 -21.98 25.40
N GLU A 47 -1.21 -22.84 25.97
CA GLU A 47 -2.15 -23.64 25.17
C GLU A 47 -3.19 -22.76 24.46
N TRP A 48 -3.68 -21.72 25.13
CA TRP A 48 -4.68 -20.82 24.56
C TRP A 48 -4.14 -20.05 23.35
N ILE A 49 -2.94 -19.49 23.41
CA ILE A 49 -2.38 -18.69 22.31
C ILE A 49 -2.10 -19.55 21.07
N HIS A 50 -1.67 -20.80 21.25
CA HIS A 50 -1.49 -21.74 20.14
C HIS A 50 -2.82 -22.11 19.49
N LEU A 51 -3.87 -22.37 20.28
CA LEU A 51 -5.21 -22.66 19.75
C LEU A 51 -5.80 -21.46 19.00
N VAL A 52 -5.63 -20.25 19.52
CA VAL A 52 -6.06 -19.02 18.83
C VAL A 52 -5.26 -18.81 17.54
N ALA A 53 -3.97 -19.14 17.50
CA ALA A 53 -3.15 -19.05 16.29
C ALA A 53 -3.59 -20.04 15.21
N GLU A 54 -3.88 -21.29 15.60
CA GLU A 54 -4.41 -22.30 14.68
C GLU A 54 -5.79 -21.90 14.15
N PHE A 55 -6.67 -21.45 15.05
CA PHE A 55 -7.99 -20.93 14.69
C PHE A 55 -7.87 -19.76 13.71
N THR A 56 -6.99 -18.78 13.99
CA THR A 56 -6.75 -17.64 13.09
C THR A 56 -6.26 -18.09 11.72
N THR A 57 -5.32 -19.04 11.66
CA THR A 57 -4.81 -19.58 10.38
C THR A 57 -5.92 -20.23 9.56
N LYS A 58 -6.80 -21.04 10.18
CA LYS A 58 -7.96 -21.65 9.51
C LYS A 58 -8.96 -20.60 9.01
N SER A 59 -9.18 -19.56 9.81
CA SER A 59 -10.05 -18.42 9.48
C SER A 59 -9.55 -17.67 8.25
N LEU A 60 -8.23 -17.46 8.17
CA LEU A 60 -7.58 -16.81 7.04
C LEU A 60 -7.68 -17.63 5.75
N GLN A 61 -7.60 -18.96 5.83
CA GLN A 61 -7.78 -19.84 4.67
C GLN A 61 -9.23 -19.81 4.15
N SER A 62 -10.21 -19.60 5.04
CA SER A 62 -11.64 -19.52 4.72
C SER A 62 -12.13 -18.07 4.63
N TRP A 63 -11.34 -17.20 3.98
CA TRP A 63 -11.56 -15.75 4.00
C TRP A 63 -12.93 -15.32 3.46
N GLN A 64 -13.50 -16.05 2.49
CA GLN A 64 -14.82 -15.75 1.91
C GLN A 64 -15.95 -15.85 2.94
N TRP A 65 -15.80 -16.78 3.89
CA TRP A 65 -16.80 -17.01 4.93
C TRP A 65 -16.53 -16.19 6.20
N ALA A 66 -15.27 -15.76 6.42
CA ALA A 66 -14.84 -15.11 7.65
C ALA A 66 -14.32 -13.67 7.47
N SER A 67 -14.52 -13.02 6.31
CA SER A 67 -13.86 -11.75 5.94
C SER A 67 -13.99 -10.66 7.02
N SER A 68 -15.22 -10.40 7.49
CA SER A 68 -15.52 -9.45 8.55
C SER A 68 -15.01 -9.88 9.94
N SER A 69 -14.91 -11.20 10.16
CA SER A 69 -14.45 -11.80 11.42
C SER A 69 -12.92 -11.78 11.54
N VAL A 70 -12.20 -11.92 10.42
CA VAL A 70 -10.74 -11.86 10.33
C VAL A 70 -10.21 -10.52 10.82
N TYR A 71 -10.93 -9.42 10.61
CA TYR A 71 -10.60 -8.09 11.12
C TYR A 71 -10.32 -8.12 12.63
N TYR A 72 -11.20 -8.73 13.42
CA TYR A 72 -11.05 -8.81 14.87
C TYR A 72 -9.89 -9.69 15.32
N LEU A 73 -9.64 -10.78 14.59
CA LEU A 73 -8.52 -11.68 14.87
C LEU A 73 -7.19 -10.97 14.60
N LEU A 74 -7.03 -10.33 13.45
CA LEU A 74 -5.81 -9.56 13.14
C LEU A 74 -5.64 -8.39 14.12
N GLY A 75 -6.73 -7.76 14.54
CA GLY A 75 -6.72 -6.73 15.57
C GLY A 75 -6.23 -7.21 16.93
N LEU A 76 -6.56 -8.45 17.33
CA LEU A 76 -5.99 -9.08 18.52
C LEU A 76 -4.46 -9.22 18.37
N TRP A 77 -4.00 -9.83 17.28
CA TRP A 77 -2.58 -10.09 17.05
C TRP A 77 -1.75 -8.81 16.94
N SER A 78 -2.25 -7.80 16.23
CA SER A 78 -1.61 -6.49 16.14
C SER A 78 -1.40 -5.87 17.52
N ARG A 79 -2.45 -5.84 18.36
CA ARG A 79 -2.33 -5.29 19.72
C ARG A 79 -1.39 -6.11 20.61
N LEU A 80 -1.34 -7.43 20.43
CA LEU A 80 -0.40 -8.31 21.14
C LEU A 80 1.04 -7.95 20.77
N VAL A 81 1.39 -7.95 19.47
CA VAL A 81 2.76 -7.68 19.01
C VAL A 81 3.22 -6.26 19.35
N THR A 82 2.34 -5.26 19.25
CA THR A 82 2.69 -3.87 19.62
C THR A 82 2.90 -3.71 21.12
N SER A 83 2.40 -4.62 21.95
CA SER A 83 2.58 -4.58 23.40
C SER A 83 3.85 -5.27 23.90
N VAL A 84 4.50 -6.10 23.06
CA VAL A 84 5.73 -6.84 23.42
C VAL A 84 6.87 -5.91 23.84
N PRO A 85 7.17 -4.78 23.17
CA PRO A 85 8.27 -3.89 23.58
C PRO A 85 8.10 -3.29 24.98
N TYR A 86 6.89 -3.33 25.54
CA TYR A 86 6.57 -2.78 26.87
C TYR A 86 6.54 -3.87 27.96
N LEU A 87 6.73 -5.14 27.61
CA LEU A 87 6.82 -6.22 28.58
C LEU A 87 8.10 -6.09 29.41
N LYS A 88 7.95 -6.09 30.73
CA LYS A 88 9.05 -6.16 31.68
C LYS A 88 9.04 -7.55 32.30
N GLY A 89 9.91 -8.44 31.82
CA GLY A 89 10.03 -9.81 32.33
C GLY A 89 10.66 -10.77 31.31
N GLU A 90 11.13 -11.92 31.79
CA GLU A 90 11.70 -13.00 30.95
C GLU A 90 10.67 -14.03 30.50
N THR A 91 9.38 -13.84 30.80
CA THR A 91 8.33 -14.79 30.41
C THR A 91 8.15 -14.79 28.89
N PRO A 92 8.31 -15.96 28.23
CA PRO A 92 8.23 -16.04 26.78
C PRO A 92 6.82 -15.72 26.30
N SER A 93 6.70 -14.79 25.36
CA SER A 93 5.41 -14.36 24.83
C SER A 93 4.74 -15.41 23.91
N LEU A 94 5.53 -16.37 23.40
CA LEU A 94 5.17 -17.36 22.37
C LEU A 94 4.69 -16.74 21.04
N LEU A 95 4.79 -15.41 20.91
CA LEU A 95 4.41 -14.68 19.71
C LEU A 95 5.44 -14.88 18.59
N ASP A 96 6.70 -15.14 18.94
CA ASP A 96 7.77 -15.38 17.97
C ASP A 96 7.55 -16.63 17.12
N GLU A 97 6.79 -17.60 17.62
CA GLU A 97 6.48 -18.85 16.92
C GLU A 97 5.15 -18.80 16.16
N THR A 98 4.21 -17.98 16.62
CA THR A 98 2.82 -17.96 16.15
C THR A 98 2.56 -16.89 15.10
N VAL A 99 3.07 -15.67 15.31
CA VAL A 99 2.90 -14.52 14.42
C VAL A 99 3.41 -14.78 12.99
N PRO A 100 4.63 -15.32 12.77
CA PRO A 100 5.10 -15.59 11.40
C PRO A 100 4.16 -16.49 10.59
N LYS A 101 3.59 -17.53 11.21
CA LYS A 101 2.66 -18.45 10.55
C LYS A 101 1.37 -17.75 10.13
N ILE A 102 0.87 -16.84 10.97
CA ILE A 102 -0.31 -16.03 10.68
C ILE A 102 -0.02 -15.04 9.55
N THR A 103 1.14 -14.38 9.59
CA THR A 103 1.58 -13.46 8.54
C THR A 103 1.69 -14.16 7.19
N GLU A 104 2.37 -15.31 7.13
CA GLU A 104 2.50 -16.12 5.93
C GLU A 104 1.14 -16.65 5.44
N GLY A 105 0.27 -17.09 6.36
CA GLY A 105 -1.08 -17.53 6.05
C GLY A 105 -1.96 -16.43 5.46
N PHE A 106 -1.86 -15.20 5.97
CA PHE A 106 -2.58 -14.05 5.44
C PHE A 106 -2.10 -13.71 4.02
N ILE A 107 -0.79 -13.59 3.85
CA ILE A 107 -0.12 -13.35 2.56
C ILE A 107 -0.63 -14.39 1.55
N THR A 108 -0.41 -15.67 1.82
CA THR A 108 -0.75 -16.77 0.91
C THR A 108 -2.24 -16.84 0.58
N SER A 109 -3.12 -16.63 1.58
CA SER A 109 -4.57 -16.65 1.37
C SER A 109 -5.03 -15.56 0.40
N ARG A 110 -4.57 -14.32 0.59
CA ARG A 110 -4.94 -13.20 -0.30
C ARG A 110 -4.39 -13.39 -1.71
N PHE A 111 -3.21 -13.97 -1.88
CA PHE A 111 -2.66 -14.22 -3.22
C PHE A 111 -3.39 -15.34 -3.98
N ASN A 112 -3.76 -16.42 -3.30
CA ASN A 112 -4.53 -17.50 -3.93
C ASN A 112 -5.97 -17.07 -4.23
N SER A 113 -6.52 -16.10 -3.49
CA SER A 113 -7.90 -15.62 -3.69
C SER A 113 -8.14 -14.96 -5.04
N ASN A 114 -7.14 -14.30 -5.62
CA ASN A 114 -7.25 -13.65 -6.94
C ASN A 114 -7.25 -14.64 -8.12
N GLN A 115 -7.11 -15.95 -7.86
CA GLN A 115 -7.23 -17.01 -8.88
C GLN A 115 -8.61 -17.70 -8.84
N ALA A 116 -9.40 -17.49 -7.78
CA ALA A 116 -10.73 -18.06 -7.68
C ALA A 116 -11.71 -17.14 -8.42
N ASP A 117 -12.49 -17.70 -9.33
CA ASP A 117 -13.51 -16.98 -10.11
C ASP A 117 -14.32 -16.06 -9.19
N PHE A 118 -14.23 -14.75 -9.44
CA PHE A 118 -15.00 -13.75 -8.70
C PHE A 118 -16.49 -14.08 -8.88
N PRO A 119 -17.29 -14.14 -7.80
CA PRO A 119 -18.74 -14.21 -7.97
C PRO A 119 -19.22 -12.97 -8.72
N ASP A 120 -20.30 -13.12 -9.50
CA ASP A 120 -20.87 -12.14 -10.46
C ASP A 120 -21.17 -10.72 -9.91
N ASP A 121 -20.92 -10.45 -8.63
CA ASP A 121 -21.15 -9.16 -7.97
C ASP A 121 -19.82 -8.38 -7.82
N LEU A 122 -19.49 -7.59 -8.85
CA LEU A 122 -18.28 -6.76 -8.93
C LEU A 122 -18.15 -5.73 -7.79
N SER A 123 -19.18 -5.52 -6.96
CA SER A 123 -19.18 -4.51 -5.88
C SER A 123 -18.44 -4.92 -4.60
N GLU A 124 -18.02 -6.18 -4.48
CA GLU A 124 -17.36 -6.72 -3.28
C GLU A 124 -15.83 -6.86 -3.42
N ASP A 125 -15.23 -6.53 -4.57
CA ASP A 125 -13.77 -6.62 -4.73
C ASP A 125 -13.06 -5.59 -3.84
N PRO A 126 -12.23 -6.02 -2.86
CA PRO A 126 -11.53 -5.08 -1.99
C PRO A 126 -10.61 -4.11 -2.75
N LEU A 127 -10.15 -4.44 -3.97
CA LEU A 127 -9.33 -3.52 -4.76
C LEU A 127 -10.11 -2.30 -5.27
N ASP A 128 -11.43 -2.41 -5.40
CA ASP A 128 -12.29 -1.30 -5.84
C ASP A 128 -12.79 -0.45 -4.67
N ASN A 129 -12.95 -1.07 -3.49
CA ASN A 129 -13.42 -0.40 -2.29
C ASN A 129 -12.25 -0.05 -1.33
N ALA A 130 -11.87 1.22 -1.34
CA ALA A 130 -10.77 1.74 -0.51
C ALA A 130 -10.99 1.54 1.01
N GLU A 131 -12.23 1.60 1.48
CA GLU A 131 -12.56 1.40 2.91
C GLU A 131 -12.36 -0.07 3.29
N LEU A 132 -12.90 -1.00 2.50
CA LEU A 132 -12.72 -2.45 2.72
C LEU A 132 -11.24 -2.86 2.64
N LEU A 133 -10.50 -2.29 1.69
CA LEU A 133 -9.06 -2.53 1.57
C LEU A 133 -8.29 -2.03 2.80
N GLN A 134 -8.64 -0.84 3.28
CA GLN A 134 -8.04 -0.26 4.46
C GLN A 134 -8.31 -1.14 5.69
N ASP A 135 -9.54 -1.62 5.87
CA ASP A 135 -9.89 -2.49 7.00
C ASP A 135 -9.12 -3.82 6.95
N HIS A 136 -8.99 -4.42 5.76
CA HIS A 136 -8.19 -5.63 5.57
C HIS A 136 -6.69 -5.43 5.89
N LEU A 137 -6.16 -4.24 5.64
CA LEU A 137 -4.74 -3.92 5.82
C LEU A 137 -4.44 -3.10 7.08
N GLU A 138 -5.43 -2.79 7.93
CA GLU A 138 -5.23 -1.93 9.09
C GLU A 138 -4.23 -2.55 10.09
N PHE A 139 -4.42 -3.82 10.41
CA PHE A 139 -3.65 -4.51 11.46
C PHE A 139 -2.47 -5.32 10.92
N PHE A 140 -2.57 -5.83 9.70
CA PHE A 140 -1.59 -6.73 9.11
C PHE A 140 -0.14 -6.19 9.09
N PRO A 141 0.12 -4.91 8.73
CA PRO A 141 1.45 -4.33 8.75
C PRO A 141 2.20 -4.44 10.08
N TYR A 142 1.50 -4.42 11.21
CA TYR A 142 2.11 -4.55 12.54
C TYR A 142 2.66 -5.96 12.77
N LEU A 143 1.96 -6.99 12.29
CA LEU A 143 2.42 -8.38 12.33
C LEU A 143 3.66 -8.55 11.45
N CYS A 144 3.66 -7.97 10.25
CA CYS A 144 4.84 -7.97 9.38
C CYS A 144 6.05 -7.31 10.04
N ARG A 145 5.86 -6.13 10.66
CA ARG A 145 6.95 -5.38 11.32
C ARG A 145 7.49 -6.09 12.55
N TYR A 146 6.70 -6.93 13.21
CA TYR A 146 7.16 -7.74 14.35
C TYR A 146 8.28 -8.70 13.95
N GLN A 147 8.18 -9.33 12.78
CA GLN A 147 9.22 -10.18 12.19
C GLN A 147 9.54 -9.75 10.77
N TYR A 148 10.18 -8.59 10.67
CA TYR A 148 10.24 -7.88 9.39
C TYR A 148 11.11 -8.56 8.34
N GLU A 149 12.21 -9.18 8.75
CA GLU A 149 13.10 -9.91 7.85
C GLU A 149 12.39 -11.11 7.20
N THR A 150 11.79 -11.99 7.99
CA THR A 150 11.08 -13.17 7.48
C THR A 150 9.86 -12.78 6.65
N SER A 151 9.10 -11.78 7.11
CA SER A 151 7.89 -11.33 6.41
C SER A 151 8.22 -10.68 5.06
N SER A 152 9.26 -9.85 5.01
CA SER A 152 9.69 -9.22 3.76
C SER A 152 10.25 -10.24 2.77
N LEU A 153 11.03 -11.22 3.22
CA LEU A 153 11.50 -12.32 2.38
C LEU A 153 10.34 -13.11 1.76
N CYS A 154 9.28 -13.38 2.53
CA CYS A 154 8.08 -14.03 2.03
C CYS A 154 7.39 -13.19 0.92
N ILE A 155 7.21 -11.88 1.15
CA ILE A 155 6.63 -10.96 0.15
C ILE A 155 7.48 -10.92 -1.12
N MET A 156 8.81 -10.79 -0.99
CA MET A 156 9.73 -10.75 -2.13
C MET A 156 9.69 -12.07 -2.93
N LYS A 157 9.67 -13.22 -2.25
CA LYS A 157 9.60 -14.54 -2.89
C LYS A 157 8.32 -14.71 -3.74
N ILE A 158 7.22 -14.06 -3.35
CA ILE A 158 5.96 -14.09 -4.10
C ILE A 158 5.96 -13.03 -5.21
N MET A 159 6.46 -11.83 -4.94
CA MET A 159 6.46 -10.71 -5.89
C MET A 159 7.42 -10.92 -7.06
N ASP A 160 8.62 -11.42 -6.80
CA ASP A 160 9.71 -11.44 -7.80
C ASP A 160 9.34 -12.28 -9.04
N PRO A 161 8.78 -13.50 -8.93
CA PRO A 161 8.33 -14.26 -10.10
C PRO A 161 7.23 -13.56 -10.89
N ILE A 162 6.25 -12.94 -10.20
CA ILE A 162 5.12 -12.27 -10.83
C ILE A 162 5.59 -11.01 -11.58
N LEU A 163 6.49 -10.24 -10.95
CA LEU A 163 7.10 -9.06 -11.55
C LEU A 163 7.95 -9.42 -12.77
N GLN A 164 8.71 -10.52 -12.69
CA GLN A 164 9.49 -11.02 -13.82
C GLN A 164 8.59 -11.35 -15.02
N VAL A 165 7.52 -12.13 -14.81
CA VAL A 165 6.56 -12.47 -15.86
C VAL A 165 5.93 -11.22 -16.46
N TYR A 166 5.48 -10.28 -15.62
CA TYR A 166 4.88 -9.01 -16.08
C TYR A 166 5.86 -8.17 -16.92
N THR A 167 7.14 -8.18 -16.56
CA THR A 167 8.21 -7.46 -17.28
C THR A 167 8.56 -8.11 -18.61
N GLU A 168 8.66 -9.44 -18.65
CA GLU A 168 8.91 -10.19 -19.88
C GLU A 168 7.76 -10.00 -20.89
N ARG A 169 6.51 -9.99 -20.41
CA ARG A 169 5.31 -9.72 -21.24
C ARG A 169 5.34 -8.32 -21.86
N ALA A 170 5.95 -7.33 -21.20
CA ALA A 170 6.08 -5.98 -21.76
C ALA A 170 6.92 -5.95 -23.05
N SER A 171 7.92 -6.84 -23.16
CA SER A 171 8.89 -6.88 -24.27
C SER A 171 8.55 -7.94 -25.32
N SER A 172 7.57 -8.80 -25.06
CA SER A 172 7.21 -9.90 -25.97
C SER A 172 6.35 -9.39 -27.13
N PRO A 173 6.71 -9.72 -28.39
CA PRO A 173 5.91 -9.37 -29.58
C PRO A 173 4.72 -10.32 -29.81
N MET A 174 4.56 -11.36 -28.98
CA MET A 174 3.46 -12.32 -29.11
C MET A 174 2.14 -11.74 -28.58
N PRO A 175 0.99 -12.08 -29.17
CA PRO A 175 -0.31 -11.71 -28.63
C PRO A 175 -0.44 -12.29 -27.22
N VAL A 176 -0.56 -11.39 -26.25
CA VAL A 176 -0.69 -11.75 -24.83
C VAL A 176 -2.17 -11.91 -24.52
N ASP A 177 -2.54 -12.97 -23.79
CA ASP A 177 -3.91 -13.11 -23.27
C ASP A 177 -4.20 -11.96 -22.30
N ALA A 178 -5.20 -11.14 -22.64
CA ALA A 178 -5.62 -9.99 -21.85
C ALA A 178 -6.15 -10.40 -20.47
N ASN A 179 -6.72 -11.61 -20.35
CA ASN A 179 -7.24 -12.12 -19.10
C ASN A 179 -6.10 -12.53 -18.15
N GLU A 180 -5.08 -13.21 -18.67
CA GLU A 180 -3.88 -13.53 -17.88
C GLU A 180 -3.18 -12.27 -17.35
N LEU A 181 -3.08 -11.22 -18.18
CA LEU A 181 -2.52 -9.94 -17.75
C LEU A 181 -3.37 -9.28 -16.66
N ALA A 182 -4.69 -9.32 -16.78
CA ALA A 182 -5.58 -8.75 -15.77
C ALA A 182 -5.41 -9.44 -14.40
N VAL A 183 -5.26 -10.77 -14.39
CA VAL A 183 -4.97 -11.54 -13.16
C VAL A 183 -3.62 -11.13 -12.56
N ILE A 184 -2.57 -11.02 -13.38
CA ILE A 184 -1.24 -10.58 -12.92
C ILE A 184 -1.30 -9.17 -12.36
N GLU A 185 -1.96 -8.23 -13.05
CA GLU A 185 -2.15 -6.85 -12.60
C GLU A 185 -2.89 -6.80 -11.25
N GLY A 186 -3.93 -7.63 -11.06
CA GLY A 186 -4.64 -7.77 -9.77
C GLY A 186 -3.74 -8.32 -8.65
N GLN A 187 -2.96 -9.36 -8.93
CA GLN A 187 -2.00 -9.91 -7.95
C GLN A 187 -0.95 -8.88 -7.53
N ILE A 188 -0.36 -8.17 -8.50
CA ILE A 188 0.62 -7.13 -8.23
C ILE A 188 -0.03 -5.98 -7.44
N SER A 189 -1.26 -5.58 -7.78
CA SER A 189 -1.98 -4.51 -7.06
C SER A 189 -2.09 -4.81 -5.56
N TRP A 190 -2.45 -6.04 -5.19
CA TRP A 190 -2.47 -6.49 -3.79
C TRP A 190 -1.10 -6.40 -3.11
N ILE A 191 -0.03 -6.86 -3.77
CA ILE A 191 1.33 -6.77 -3.22
C ILE A 191 1.72 -5.32 -2.98
N VAL A 192 1.45 -4.44 -3.95
CA VAL A 192 1.78 -3.02 -3.85
C VAL A 192 1.01 -2.36 -2.70
N HIS A 193 -0.27 -2.68 -2.51
CA HIS A 193 -1.04 -2.18 -1.36
C HIS A 193 -0.52 -2.70 -0.02
N ILE A 194 -0.13 -3.97 0.06
CA ILE A 194 0.51 -4.54 1.25
C ILE A 194 1.81 -3.80 1.58
N ILE A 195 2.70 -3.61 0.59
CA ILE A 195 3.95 -2.87 0.76
C ILE A 195 3.67 -1.42 1.18
N ALA A 196 2.70 -0.74 0.54
CA ALA A 196 2.29 0.60 0.89
C ALA A 196 1.83 0.71 2.36
N ALA A 197 1.04 -0.25 2.84
CA ALA A 197 0.56 -0.31 4.22
C ALA A 197 1.69 -0.56 5.23
N ILE A 198 2.64 -1.45 4.91
CA ILE A 198 3.85 -1.71 5.71
C ILE A 198 4.70 -0.43 5.88
N LEU A 199 4.85 0.35 4.80
CA LEU A 199 5.61 1.60 4.82
C LEU A 199 4.88 2.74 5.54
N LYS A 200 3.53 2.71 5.55
CA LYS A 200 2.69 3.65 6.32
C LYS A 200 2.91 3.49 7.83
N VAL A 201 2.94 2.26 8.34
CA VAL A 201 3.07 1.99 9.80
C VAL A 201 4.37 2.50 10.41
N ARG A 202 5.45 2.59 9.62
CA ARG A 202 6.71 3.22 10.06
C ARG A 202 6.52 4.62 10.63
N GLN A 203 5.52 5.38 10.18
CA GLN A 203 5.23 6.72 10.71
C GLN A 203 4.74 6.69 12.16
N ILE A 204 4.12 5.58 12.57
CA ILE A 204 3.41 5.43 13.83
C ILE A 204 4.32 4.80 14.89
N THR A 205 5.20 3.88 14.47
CA THR A 205 6.14 3.20 15.37
C THR A 205 7.49 3.93 15.40
N SER A 206 7.94 4.37 16.58
CA SER A 206 9.22 5.09 16.78
C SER A 206 10.49 4.24 16.58
N CYS A 207 10.36 3.01 16.07
CA CYS A 207 11.48 2.10 15.86
C CYS A 207 12.17 2.42 14.52
N ARG A 208 13.24 3.21 14.58
CA ARG A 208 14.09 3.56 13.42
C ARG A 208 15.41 2.80 13.52
N THR A 209 15.43 1.55 13.08
CA THR A 209 16.70 0.83 12.93
C THR A 209 17.19 0.90 11.49
N GLU A 210 18.49 1.05 11.30
CA GLU A 210 19.13 1.05 9.98
C GLU A 210 18.80 -0.23 9.18
N SER A 211 18.68 -1.36 9.87
CA SER A 211 18.27 -2.64 9.28
C SER A 211 16.86 -2.60 8.66
N GLN A 212 15.91 -1.90 9.27
CA GLN A 212 14.56 -1.79 8.71
C GLN A 212 14.53 -0.88 7.48
N GLU A 213 15.39 0.15 7.40
CA GLU A 213 15.48 1.00 6.21
C GLU A 213 15.95 0.22 4.97
N LEU A 214 16.87 -0.74 5.16
CA LEU A 214 17.35 -1.59 4.07
C LEU A 214 16.24 -2.49 3.54
N ILE A 215 15.45 -3.10 4.43
CA ILE A 215 14.29 -3.91 4.04
C ILE A 215 13.23 -3.04 3.34
N ASP A 216 12.96 -1.85 3.87
CA ASP A 216 12.04 -0.89 3.26
C ASP A 216 12.50 -0.52 1.84
N ALA A 217 13.81 -0.36 1.62
CA ALA A 217 14.39 -0.07 0.32
C ALA A 217 14.27 -1.25 -0.66
N GLU A 218 14.48 -2.49 -0.20
CA GLU A 218 14.29 -3.71 -1.01
C GLU A 218 12.86 -3.86 -1.51
N LEU A 219 11.87 -3.64 -0.63
CA LEU A 219 10.46 -3.70 -1.00
C LEU A 219 10.09 -2.53 -1.93
N ALA A 220 10.53 -1.32 -1.60
CA ALA A 220 10.29 -0.14 -2.43
C ALA A 220 10.90 -0.27 -3.83
N ALA A 221 12.09 -0.87 -3.95
CA ALA A 221 12.76 -1.05 -5.23
C ALA A 221 11.92 -1.85 -6.22
N ARG A 222 11.23 -2.91 -5.77
CA ARG A 222 10.36 -3.73 -6.64
C ARG A 222 9.15 -2.96 -7.15
N VAL A 223 8.53 -2.14 -6.30
CA VAL A 223 7.40 -1.28 -6.71
C VAL A 223 7.87 -0.19 -7.67
N LEU A 224 9.07 0.37 -7.45
CA LEU A 224 9.67 1.36 -8.36
C LEU A 224 10.04 0.74 -9.72
N GLN A 225 10.61 -0.47 -9.74
CA GLN A 225 10.85 -1.22 -10.98
C GLN A 225 9.56 -1.48 -11.75
N LEU A 226 8.54 -1.96 -11.04
CA LEU A 226 7.21 -2.18 -11.60
C LEU A 226 6.66 -0.90 -12.24
N SER A 227 6.76 0.25 -11.56
CA SER A 227 6.27 1.52 -12.09
C SER A 227 6.91 1.88 -13.43
N ASN A 228 8.20 1.58 -13.64
CA ASN A 228 8.84 1.78 -14.95
C ASN A 228 8.27 0.86 -16.04
N VAL A 229 7.91 -0.37 -15.68
CA VAL A 229 7.40 -1.38 -16.62
C VAL A 229 5.94 -1.12 -16.98
N THR A 230 5.15 -0.56 -16.06
CA THR A 230 3.69 -0.39 -16.23
C THR A 230 3.28 0.43 -17.45
N ASP A 231 4.16 1.27 -17.99
CA ASP A 231 3.84 2.18 -19.09
C ASP A 231 4.61 1.84 -20.39
N ILE A 232 5.25 0.66 -20.46
CA ILE A 232 6.09 0.23 -21.60
C ILE A 232 5.39 -0.88 -22.40
N GLY A 233 5.62 -0.90 -23.72
CA GLY A 233 5.24 -2.01 -24.60
C GLY A 233 3.74 -2.23 -24.64
N VAL A 234 3.31 -3.48 -24.52
CA VAL A 234 1.88 -3.87 -24.55
C VAL A 234 1.06 -3.22 -23.41
N HIS A 235 1.68 -2.90 -22.28
CA HIS A 235 1.00 -2.30 -21.12
C HIS A 235 0.53 -0.87 -21.40
N SER A 236 1.24 -0.14 -22.27
CA SER A 236 0.87 1.22 -22.70
C SER A 236 -0.43 1.29 -23.51
N GLN A 237 -0.96 0.14 -23.94
CA GLN A 237 -2.23 0.05 -24.68
C GLN A 237 -3.40 -0.29 -23.75
N ARG A 238 -3.13 -0.57 -22.47
CA ARG A 238 -4.10 -1.09 -21.49
C ARG A 238 -4.65 -0.02 -20.53
N TYR A 239 -4.44 1.26 -20.79
CA TYR A 239 -4.96 2.34 -19.93
C TYR A 239 -6.50 2.32 -19.78
N GLY A 240 -7.22 1.71 -20.73
CA GLY A 240 -8.68 1.52 -20.64
C GLY A 240 -9.12 0.36 -19.74
N GLU A 241 -8.21 -0.54 -19.35
CA GLU A 241 -8.53 -1.75 -18.59
C GLU A 241 -8.61 -1.47 -17.08
N ILE A 242 -9.64 -2.00 -16.43
CA ILE A 242 -9.89 -1.80 -14.98
C ILE A 242 -8.72 -2.36 -14.15
N SER A 243 -8.20 -3.53 -14.52
CA SER A 243 -7.07 -4.17 -13.82
C SER A 243 -5.81 -3.30 -13.84
N LYS A 244 -5.55 -2.62 -14.96
CA LYS A 244 -4.43 -1.68 -15.09
C LYS A 244 -4.65 -0.40 -14.28
N GLN A 245 -5.88 0.11 -14.25
CA GLN A 245 -6.25 1.27 -13.43
C GLN A 245 -6.10 0.97 -11.93
N ARG A 246 -6.52 -0.22 -11.46
CA ARG A 246 -6.30 -0.70 -10.08
C ARG A 246 -4.81 -0.74 -9.73
N LEU A 247 -3.98 -1.24 -10.64
CA LEU A 247 -2.53 -1.29 -10.46
C LEU A 247 -1.92 0.11 -10.30
N ASP A 248 -2.33 1.07 -11.13
CA ASP A 248 -1.86 2.45 -11.02
C ASP A 248 -2.33 3.12 -9.71
N ARG A 249 -3.56 2.87 -9.26
CA ARG A 249 -4.05 3.32 -7.95
C ARG A 249 -3.21 2.76 -6.81
N ALA A 250 -2.83 1.48 -6.89
CA ALA A 250 -1.95 0.85 -5.90
C ALA A 250 -0.57 1.54 -5.87
N ILE A 251 0.03 1.79 -7.04
CA ILE A 251 1.32 2.49 -7.16
C ILE A 251 1.24 3.92 -6.61
N LEU A 252 0.15 4.64 -6.87
CA LEU A 252 -0.08 5.98 -6.31
C LEU A 252 -0.19 5.95 -4.78
N THR A 253 -0.93 4.98 -4.24
CA THR A 253 -1.06 4.76 -2.78
C THR A 253 0.30 4.46 -2.15
N PHE A 254 1.12 3.65 -2.82
CA PHE A 254 2.50 3.42 -2.43
C PHE A 254 3.31 4.72 -2.39
N PHE A 255 3.26 5.56 -3.44
CA PHE A 255 4.00 6.82 -3.44
C PHE A 255 3.57 7.78 -2.34
N GLN A 256 2.27 7.87 -2.05
CA GLN A 256 1.77 8.70 -0.96
C GLN A 256 2.37 8.28 0.39
N ASN A 257 2.34 6.98 0.70
CA ASN A 257 2.89 6.45 1.95
C ASN A 257 4.42 6.52 1.99
N PHE A 258 5.09 6.18 0.89
CA PHE A 258 6.53 6.25 0.76
C PHE A 258 7.06 7.67 0.92
N ARG A 259 6.41 8.64 0.28
CA ARG A 259 6.74 10.06 0.41
C ARG A 259 6.64 10.53 1.85
N LYS A 260 5.55 10.20 2.54
CA LYS A 260 5.33 10.60 3.94
C LYS A 260 6.41 10.00 4.86
N SER A 261 6.95 8.82 4.52
CA SER A 261 7.98 8.15 5.32
C SER A 261 9.43 8.55 4.98
N TYR A 262 9.77 8.89 3.74
CA TYR A 262 11.19 9.07 3.30
C TYR A 262 11.51 10.35 2.51
N VAL A 263 10.51 11.02 1.95
CA VAL A 263 10.72 12.16 1.03
C VAL A 263 10.26 13.48 1.63
N GLY A 264 9.25 13.46 2.52
CA GLY A 264 8.69 14.67 3.11
C GLY A 264 9.74 15.51 3.85
N ASP A 265 9.45 16.80 4.03
CA ASP A 265 10.38 17.80 4.56
C ASP A 265 11.06 17.41 5.90
N HIS A 266 10.41 16.60 6.74
CA HIS A 266 10.98 16.08 7.99
C HIS A 266 11.82 14.79 7.85
N ALA A 267 11.66 14.05 6.76
CA ALA A 267 12.31 12.76 6.51
C ALA A 267 13.62 12.88 5.71
N MET A 268 13.81 13.99 4.98
CA MET A 268 14.93 14.19 4.04
C MET A 268 16.32 13.97 4.64
N HIS A 269 16.50 14.25 5.94
CA HIS A 269 17.80 14.15 6.62
C HIS A 269 18.06 12.79 7.28
N SER A 270 17.08 11.87 7.30
CA SER A 270 17.10 10.68 8.15
C SER A 270 17.14 9.33 7.44
N SER A 271 17.17 9.28 6.10
CA SER A 271 16.96 8.03 5.33
C SER A 271 18.18 7.58 4.51
N LYS A 272 19.38 7.74 5.06
CA LYS A 272 20.63 7.52 4.32
C LYS A 272 20.79 6.09 3.80
N GLN A 273 20.45 5.10 4.63
CA GLN A 273 20.62 3.68 4.25
C GLN A 273 19.64 3.28 3.15
N LEU A 274 18.42 3.84 3.19
CA LEU A 274 17.45 3.62 2.13
C LEU A 274 17.96 4.14 0.78
N TYR A 275 18.45 5.38 0.70
CA TYR A 275 18.97 5.93 -0.57
C TYR A 275 20.23 5.22 -1.04
N LEU A 276 21.10 4.77 -0.13
CA LEU A 276 22.26 3.96 -0.49
C LEU A 276 21.81 2.66 -1.18
N ARG A 277 20.82 1.97 -0.61
CA ARG A 277 20.34 0.71 -1.19
C ARG A 277 19.57 0.93 -2.50
N LEU A 278 18.71 1.94 -2.59
CA LEU A 278 18.00 2.29 -3.82
C LEU A 278 18.94 2.75 -4.95
N SER A 279 20.03 3.42 -4.59
CA SER A 279 21.13 3.77 -5.49
C SER A 279 21.74 2.51 -6.13
N GLU A 280 22.05 1.48 -5.33
CA GLU A 280 22.62 0.22 -5.81
C GLU A 280 21.64 -0.56 -6.70
N LEU A 281 20.36 -0.57 -6.36
CA LEU A 281 19.35 -1.36 -7.06
C LEU A 281 18.83 -0.70 -8.34
N LEU A 282 18.63 0.63 -8.32
CA LEU A 282 17.90 1.36 -9.36
C LEU A 282 18.61 2.62 -9.88
N GLY A 283 19.76 2.98 -9.31
CA GLY A 283 20.41 4.26 -9.62
C GLY A 283 19.68 5.47 -9.04
N LEU A 284 18.81 5.27 -8.04
CA LEU A 284 18.10 6.37 -7.37
C LEU A 284 18.95 6.90 -6.22
N HIS A 285 19.92 7.75 -6.57
CA HIS A 285 20.98 8.20 -5.66
C HIS A 285 20.55 9.29 -4.68
N ASP A 286 19.53 10.08 -5.02
CA ASP A 286 19.09 11.19 -4.20
C ASP A 286 17.59 11.47 -4.30
N HIS A 287 17.15 12.39 -3.44
CA HIS A 287 15.77 12.84 -3.35
C HIS A 287 15.26 13.51 -4.63
N LEU A 288 16.12 14.21 -5.38
CA LEU A 288 15.70 14.93 -6.58
C LEU A 288 15.39 13.96 -7.71
N VAL A 289 16.21 12.93 -7.90
CA VAL A 289 15.98 11.86 -8.87
C VAL A 289 14.69 11.10 -8.54
N LEU A 290 14.47 10.79 -7.26
CA LEU A 290 13.23 10.14 -6.83
C LEU A 290 11.99 11.03 -7.02
N LEU A 291 12.07 12.33 -6.72
CA LEU A 291 10.98 13.26 -7.00
C LEU A 291 10.70 13.34 -8.51
N ASN A 292 11.74 13.37 -9.34
CA ASN A 292 11.57 13.33 -10.79
C ASN A 292 10.88 12.06 -11.27
N PHE A 293 11.20 10.92 -10.66
CA PHE A 293 10.54 9.65 -10.93
C PHE A 293 9.03 9.72 -10.64
N ILE A 294 8.66 10.18 -9.44
CA ILE A 294 7.25 10.28 -9.02
C ILE A 294 6.49 11.28 -9.91
N VAL A 295 7.10 12.43 -10.22
CA VAL A 295 6.49 13.43 -11.11
C VAL A 295 6.36 12.91 -12.53
N GLY A 296 7.34 12.12 -13.01
CA GLY A 296 7.24 11.44 -14.30
C GLY A 296 6.02 10.53 -14.37
N LYS A 297 5.77 9.76 -13.32
CA LYS A 297 4.57 8.92 -13.23
C LYS A 297 3.28 9.74 -13.16
N ILE A 298 3.27 10.84 -12.40
CA ILE A 298 2.13 11.79 -12.37
C ILE A 298 1.84 12.31 -13.78
N ALA A 299 2.86 12.77 -14.50
CA ALA A 299 2.70 13.28 -15.86
C ALA A 299 2.14 12.20 -16.82
N MET A 300 2.63 10.96 -16.71
CA MET A 300 2.16 9.84 -17.51
C MET A 300 0.67 9.56 -17.24
N ASN A 301 0.29 9.50 -15.96
CA ASN A 301 -1.09 9.22 -15.58
C ASN A 301 -2.05 10.32 -16.07
N LEU A 302 -1.71 11.60 -15.86
CA LEU A 302 -2.50 12.73 -16.34
C LEU A 302 -2.66 12.75 -17.87
N LYS A 303 -1.66 12.25 -18.60
CA LYS A 303 -1.67 12.19 -20.07
C LYS A 303 -2.54 11.04 -20.60
N HIS A 304 -2.49 9.89 -19.97
CA HIS A 304 -3.02 8.64 -20.53
C HIS A 304 -4.35 8.15 -19.91
N TYR A 305 -4.79 8.70 -18.78
CA TYR A 305 -6.06 8.36 -18.13
C TYR A 305 -7.14 9.47 -18.21
N PRO A 306 -7.44 10.05 -19.39
CA PRO A 306 -8.35 11.20 -19.45
C PRO A 306 -9.79 10.92 -19.03
N GLN A 307 -10.19 9.65 -18.98
CA GLN A 307 -11.57 9.22 -18.69
C GLN A 307 -11.73 8.52 -17.34
N CYS A 308 -10.62 8.23 -16.64
CA CYS A 308 -10.66 7.52 -15.35
C CYS A 308 -10.53 8.53 -14.21
N GLU A 309 -11.68 8.93 -13.66
CA GLU A 309 -11.77 9.92 -12.57
C GLU A 309 -10.94 9.49 -11.35
N ASP A 310 -11.08 8.25 -10.90
CA ASP A 310 -10.37 7.73 -9.72
C ASP A 310 -8.85 7.82 -9.83
N VAL A 311 -8.27 7.49 -11.00
CA VAL A 311 -6.82 7.57 -11.21
C VAL A 311 -6.37 9.03 -11.26
N ILE A 312 -7.14 9.90 -11.92
CA ILE A 312 -6.84 11.33 -12.01
C ILE A 312 -6.91 11.99 -10.62
N GLU A 313 -7.95 11.74 -9.84
CA GLU A 313 -8.10 12.30 -8.50
C GLU A 313 -6.97 11.86 -7.57
N HIS A 314 -6.64 10.56 -7.53
CA HIS A 314 -5.51 10.07 -6.74
C HIS A 314 -4.17 10.65 -7.21
N THR A 315 -3.98 10.78 -8.53
CA THR A 315 -2.76 11.37 -9.12
C THR A 315 -2.60 12.83 -8.71
N LEU A 316 -3.69 13.60 -8.77
CA LEU A 316 -3.70 15.01 -8.40
C LEU A 316 -3.58 15.23 -6.89
N SER A 317 -4.17 14.33 -6.09
CA SER A 317 -3.99 14.32 -4.64
C SER A 317 -2.52 14.15 -4.28
N LEU A 318 -1.83 13.16 -4.86
CA LEU A 318 -0.38 12.98 -4.68
C LEU A 318 0.41 14.20 -5.16
N PHE A 319 0.04 14.79 -6.30
CA PHE A 319 0.72 15.97 -6.83
C PHE A 319 0.58 17.18 -5.90
N LEU A 320 -0.63 17.43 -5.39
CA LEU A 320 -0.90 18.49 -4.43
C LEU A 320 -0.14 18.28 -3.12
N GLU A 321 -0.15 17.05 -2.59
CA GLU A 321 0.63 16.71 -1.41
C GLU A 321 2.11 17.07 -1.65
N LEU A 322 2.71 16.67 -2.78
CA LEU A 322 4.10 16.98 -3.14
C LEU A 322 4.36 18.48 -3.24
N ALA A 323 3.49 19.22 -3.92
CA ALA A 323 3.61 20.66 -4.09
C ALA A 323 3.43 21.45 -2.78
N SER A 324 2.62 20.95 -1.85
CA SER A 324 2.36 21.63 -0.57
C SER A 324 3.55 21.65 0.41
N GLY A 325 4.54 20.77 0.24
CA GLY A 325 5.76 20.77 1.05
C GLY A 325 6.68 21.92 0.66
N TYR A 326 7.25 22.65 1.62
CA TYR A 326 8.09 23.82 1.31
C TYR A 326 9.39 23.43 0.62
N MET A 327 10.12 22.46 1.17
CA MET A 327 11.37 22.00 0.58
C MET A 327 11.12 21.15 -0.67
N THR A 328 10.14 20.26 -0.59
CA THR A 328 9.70 19.42 -1.70
C THR A 328 9.28 20.29 -2.90
N GLY A 329 8.42 21.29 -2.69
CA GLY A 329 7.94 22.23 -3.72
C GLY A 329 9.07 23.01 -4.41
N LYS A 330 10.06 23.49 -3.65
CA LYS A 330 11.26 24.13 -4.22
C LYS A 330 12.10 23.19 -5.09
N LEU A 331 12.16 21.90 -4.76
CA LEU A 331 12.86 20.91 -5.58
C LEU A 331 12.06 20.58 -6.84
N LEU A 332 10.73 20.46 -6.73
CA LEU A 332 9.85 20.22 -7.88
C LEU A 332 10.06 21.26 -8.98
N LEU A 333 10.17 22.55 -8.61
CA LEU A 333 10.41 23.64 -9.56
C LEU A 333 11.71 23.52 -10.37
N LYS A 334 12.68 22.73 -9.90
CA LYS A 334 13.93 22.46 -10.63
C LYS A 334 13.76 21.39 -11.71
N LEU A 335 12.69 20.60 -11.66
CA LEU A 335 12.47 19.46 -12.53
C LEU A 335 11.89 19.89 -13.88
N ASP A 336 12.45 19.36 -14.97
CA ASP A 336 11.91 19.59 -16.31
C ASP A 336 10.52 18.95 -16.49
N SER A 337 10.25 17.85 -15.78
CA SER A 337 8.94 17.20 -15.74
C SER A 337 7.82 18.13 -15.26
N ILE A 338 8.10 19.03 -14.30
CA ILE A 338 7.14 20.05 -13.85
C ILE A 338 6.94 21.12 -14.94
N LYS A 339 8.01 21.53 -15.62
CA LYS A 339 7.90 22.47 -16.74
C LYS A 339 7.06 21.90 -17.89
N PHE A 340 7.14 20.59 -18.11
CA PHE A 340 6.27 19.88 -19.04
C PHE A 340 4.82 19.93 -18.59
N ILE A 341 4.52 19.53 -17.34
CA ILE A 341 3.14 19.55 -16.79
C ILE A 341 2.51 20.95 -16.86
N ILE A 342 3.28 22.02 -16.61
CA ILE A 342 2.77 23.39 -16.65
C ILE A 342 2.39 23.83 -18.08
N LYS A 343 3.07 23.30 -19.10
CA LYS A 343 2.88 23.72 -20.50
C LYS A 343 1.95 22.81 -21.29
N GLU A 344 1.81 21.56 -20.87
CA GLU A 344 1.03 20.55 -21.58
C GLU A 344 -0.47 20.80 -21.44
N ASN A 345 -1.23 20.67 -22.54
CA ASN A 345 -2.69 20.66 -22.49
C ASN A 345 -3.20 19.22 -22.32
N PHE A 346 -3.56 18.85 -21.10
CA PHE A 346 -4.04 17.50 -20.80
C PHE A 346 -5.51 17.31 -21.17
N ARG A 347 -5.83 16.20 -21.84
CA ARG A 347 -7.20 15.87 -22.28
C ARG A 347 -8.22 15.77 -21.15
N PHE A 348 -7.81 15.36 -19.93
CA PHE A 348 -8.73 15.27 -18.79
C PHE A 348 -9.30 16.64 -18.36
N LEU A 349 -8.64 17.75 -18.72
CA LEU A 349 -9.10 19.11 -18.38
C LEU A 349 -10.34 19.53 -19.18
N GLU A 350 -10.58 18.88 -20.33
CA GLU A 350 -11.71 19.11 -21.22
C GLU A 350 -12.93 18.23 -20.86
N GLU A 351 -12.71 17.16 -20.08
CA GLU A 351 -13.73 16.19 -19.71
C GLU A 351 -14.59 16.69 -18.55
N TYR A 352 -15.93 16.68 -18.72
CA TYR A 352 -16.86 17.20 -17.72
C TYR A 352 -16.89 16.36 -16.43
N ARG A 353 -16.50 15.09 -16.51
CA ARG A 353 -16.42 14.22 -15.32
C ARG A 353 -15.30 14.64 -14.37
N CYS A 354 -14.21 15.19 -14.88
CA CYS A 354 -13.02 15.54 -14.10
C CYS A 354 -13.04 17.00 -13.57
N LEU A 355 -14.21 17.58 -13.31
CA LEU A 355 -14.33 18.99 -12.86
C LEU A 355 -13.57 19.26 -11.55
N HIS A 356 -13.66 18.35 -10.58
CA HIS A 356 -12.93 18.47 -9.33
C HIS A 356 -11.41 18.38 -9.57
N GLY A 357 -10.98 17.39 -10.37
CA GLY A 357 -9.59 17.24 -10.79
C GLY A 357 -9.03 18.50 -11.46
N ARG A 358 -9.79 19.15 -12.34
CA ARG A 358 -9.37 20.41 -12.97
C ARG A 358 -9.07 21.52 -11.95
N THR A 359 -9.95 21.69 -10.97
CA THR A 359 -9.72 22.68 -9.89
C THR A 359 -8.47 22.34 -9.09
N THR A 360 -8.30 21.08 -8.68
CA THR A 360 -7.13 20.62 -7.91
C THR A 360 -5.83 20.78 -8.71
N PHE A 361 -5.85 20.52 -10.02
CA PHE A 361 -4.71 20.71 -10.91
C PHE A 361 -4.24 22.16 -10.94
N TYR A 362 -5.12 23.11 -11.28
CA TYR A 362 -4.76 24.52 -11.34
C TYR A 362 -4.42 25.10 -9.97
N TYR A 363 -5.08 24.64 -8.91
CA TYR A 363 -4.72 24.98 -7.53
C TYR A 363 -3.28 24.56 -7.22
N THR A 364 -2.91 23.33 -7.56
CA THR A 364 -1.55 22.79 -7.35
C THR A 364 -0.50 23.56 -8.15
N LEU A 365 -0.78 23.89 -9.41
CA LEU A 365 0.12 24.72 -10.22
C LEU A 365 0.26 26.13 -9.65
N GLY A 366 -0.83 26.72 -9.17
CA GLY A 366 -0.81 27.99 -8.47
C GLY A 366 0.13 27.95 -7.27
N TYR A 367 0.03 26.92 -6.42
CA TYR A 367 0.94 26.71 -5.30
C TYR A 367 2.41 26.75 -5.72
N LEU A 368 2.79 26.00 -6.75
CA LEU A 368 4.16 25.95 -7.25
C LEU A 368 4.63 27.30 -7.79
N ILE A 369 3.79 28.00 -8.55
CA ILE A 369 4.14 29.29 -9.16
C ILE A 369 4.34 30.35 -8.08
N PHE A 370 3.49 30.39 -7.05
CA PHE A 370 3.62 31.34 -5.94
C PHE A 370 4.80 31.04 -5.02
N MET A 371 5.40 29.84 -5.10
CA MET A 371 6.65 29.55 -4.38
C MET A 371 7.87 30.22 -5.02
N GLU A 372 7.81 30.60 -6.31
CA GLU A 372 8.84 31.40 -6.96
C GLU A 372 8.44 32.87 -6.98
N ASP A 373 9.29 33.74 -6.44
CA ASP A 373 9.10 35.19 -6.54
C ASP A 373 9.51 35.69 -7.93
N SER A 374 8.79 35.24 -8.97
CA SER A 374 9.05 35.56 -10.38
C SER A 374 7.79 36.04 -11.10
N PRO A 375 7.59 37.38 -11.24
CA PRO A 375 6.42 37.92 -11.93
C PRO A 375 6.36 37.55 -13.42
N VAL A 376 7.50 37.21 -14.03
CA VAL A 376 7.57 36.79 -15.44
C VAL A 376 6.95 35.40 -15.64
N LYS A 377 7.27 34.44 -14.75
CA LYS A 377 6.72 33.08 -14.82
C LYS A 377 5.22 33.07 -14.54
N PHE A 378 4.77 33.88 -13.59
CA PHE A 378 3.34 34.08 -13.33
C PHE A 378 2.60 34.59 -14.56
N LYS A 379 3.13 35.63 -15.24
CA LYS A 379 2.52 36.17 -16.46
C LYS A 379 2.44 35.11 -17.58
N ALA A 380 3.53 34.38 -17.82
CA ALA A 380 3.56 33.33 -18.84
C ALA A 380 2.56 32.19 -18.54
N PHE A 381 2.33 31.86 -17.28
CA PHE A 381 1.33 30.88 -16.88
C PHE A 381 -0.11 31.37 -17.08
N MET A 382 -0.38 32.65 -16.81
CA MET A 382 -1.73 33.22 -16.97
C MET A 382 -2.10 33.48 -18.44
N GLU A 383 -1.12 33.62 -19.33
CA GLU A 383 -1.31 34.00 -20.74
C GLU A 383 -2.30 33.09 -21.51
N PRO A 384 -2.27 31.75 -21.39
CA PRO A 384 -3.27 30.89 -22.05
C PRO A 384 -4.69 31.06 -21.47
N LEU A 385 -4.83 31.30 -20.17
CA LEU A 385 -6.14 31.48 -19.51
C LEU A 385 -6.81 32.81 -19.92
N LEU A 386 -5.99 33.81 -20.23
CA LEU A 386 -6.45 35.11 -20.73
C LEU A 386 -6.97 35.03 -22.18
N GLN A 387 -6.57 34.02 -22.95
CA GLN A 387 -7.04 33.82 -24.33
C GLN A 387 -8.40 33.10 -24.41
N VAL A 388 -8.82 32.41 -23.35
CA VAL A 388 -10.10 31.68 -23.26
C VAL A 388 -11.24 32.57 -22.74
N SER A 389 -10.94 33.79 -22.27
CA SER A 389 -11.90 34.73 -21.67
C SER A 389 -12.59 35.67 -22.68
N VAL A 390 -12.64 35.31 -23.97
CA VAL A 390 -13.34 36.05 -25.04
C VAL A 390 -14.48 35.22 -25.63
#